data_AF-A0A964DDF9-F1
#
_entry.id   AF-A0A964DDF9-F1
#
_cell.length_a   1.000
_cell.length_b   1.000
_cell.length_c   1.000
_cell.angle_alpha   90.00
_cell.angle_beta   90.00
_cell.angle_gamma   90.00
#
_symmetry.space_group_name_H-M   'P 1'
#
loop_
_entity.id
_entity.type
_entity.pdbx_description
1 polymer ?
#
loop_
_entity_poly.entity_id
_entity_poly.type
_entity_poly.pdbx_seq_one_letter_code
_entity_poly.pdbx_strand_id
1 'polypeptide(L)'
;MVSISRQISIQMSSIRILGNKRVIGPGVVQWMTTGSGIIHQEESNGRMGGFQLWVNLPSGHKMMEPRYREVRNEQIPEIMIYPGFSFLQNSG
;
A
#
# COMPACT_ATOMS: atom_id res chain seq x y z
N MET A 1 3.67 -8.21 -11.36
CA MET A 1 3.06 -8.51 -10.04
C MET A 1 2.54 -7.20 -9.46
N VAL A 2 1.51 -7.26 -8.61
CA VAL A 2 1.05 -6.14 -7.78
C VAL A 2 1.43 -6.46 -6.34
N SER A 3 2.05 -5.52 -5.65
CA SER A 3 2.29 -5.54 -4.21
C SER A 3 1.35 -4.53 -3.56
N ILE A 4 0.61 -4.98 -2.55
CA ILE A 4 -0.27 -4.16 -1.72
C ILE A 4 0.27 -4.27 -0.31
N SER A 5 0.75 -3.17 0.26
CA SER A 5 1.15 -3.11 1.67
C SER A 5 0.19 -2.21 2.44
N ARG A 6 -0.14 -2.61 3.67
CA ARG A 6 -0.84 -1.76 4.62
C ARG A 6 -0.04 -1.69 5.90
N GLN A 7 0.31 -0.48 6.29
CA GLN A 7 0.93 -0.24 7.58
C GLN A 7 -0.17 0.05 8.61
N ILE A 8 -0.21 -0.75 9.67
CA ILE A 8 -1.11 -0.56 10.81
C ILE A 8 -0.37 0.13 11.96
N SER A 9 0.97 0.22 11.88
CA SER A 9 1.80 0.87 12.89
C SER A 9 1.50 2.36 13.04
N ILE A 10 1.46 2.81 14.29
CA ILE A 10 1.37 4.22 14.73
C ILE A 10 2.66 5.02 14.48
N GLN A 11 3.72 4.38 14.00
CA GLN A 11 5.00 5.03 13.71
C GLN A 11 5.13 5.43 12.24
N MET A 12 5.86 6.51 12.01
CA MET A 12 6.20 6.99 10.68
C MET A 12 7.24 6.06 10.03
N SER A 13 7.06 5.73 8.76
CA SER A 13 8.04 5.03 7.94
C SER A 13 8.35 5.86 6.69
N SER A 14 9.27 5.37 5.86
CA SER A 14 9.53 5.97 4.57
C SER A 14 9.73 4.91 3.51
N ILE A 15 9.32 5.23 2.28
CA ILE A 15 9.54 4.39 1.12
C ILE A 15 10.35 5.17 0.09
N ARG A 16 11.35 4.51 -0.50
CA ARG A 16 12.09 5.03 -1.65
C ARG A 16 11.71 4.20 -2.87
N ILE A 17 11.23 4.86 -3.92
CA ILE A 17 10.82 4.22 -5.18
C ILE A 17 11.33 5.05 -6.35
N LEU A 18 12.06 4.43 -7.28
CA LEU A 18 12.60 5.10 -8.47
C LEU A 18 13.35 6.41 -8.12
N GLY A 19 14.14 6.39 -7.05
CA GLY A 19 14.91 7.54 -6.57
C GLY A 19 14.14 8.52 -5.66
N ASN A 20 12.80 8.48 -5.64
CA ASN A 20 11.97 9.39 -4.83
C ASN A 20 11.74 8.82 -3.44
N LYS A 21 12.06 9.59 -2.38
CA LYS A 21 11.74 9.25 -0.99
C LYS A 21 10.41 9.89 -0.58
N ARG A 22 9.54 9.11 0.06
CA ARG A 22 8.26 9.56 0.62
C ARG A 22 8.13 9.09 2.06
N VAL A 23 7.49 9.91 2.88
CA VAL A 23 7.17 9.60 4.28
C VAL A 23 5.77 9.00 4.31
N ILE A 24 5.59 7.93 5.09
CA ILE A 24 4.38 7.11 5.13
C ILE A 24 3.87 7.11 6.56
N GLY A 25 2.64 7.61 6.72
CA GLY A 25 1.96 7.71 7.99
C GLY A 25 1.28 6.40 8.40
N PRO A 26 0.83 6.34 9.67
CA PRO A 26 0.00 5.25 10.16
C PRO A 26 -1.28 5.04 9.37
N GLY A 27 -1.69 3.79 9.18
CA GLY A 27 -2.95 3.43 8.52
C GLY A 27 -2.95 3.56 6.99
N VAL A 28 -1.90 4.13 6.40
CA VAL A 28 -1.75 4.30 4.95
C VAL A 28 -1.61 2.94 4.27
N VAL A 29 -2.32 2.77 3.16
CA VAL A 29 -2.18 1.65 2.24
C VAL A 29 -1.31 2.11 1.07
N GLN A 30 -0.30 1.33 0.73
CA GLN A 30 0.49 1.50 -0.48
C GLN A 30 0.08 0.46 -1.51
N TRP A 31 -0.30 0.92 -2.68
CA TRP A 31 -0.63 0.08 -3.82
C TRP A 31 0.46 0.25 -4.88
N MET A 32 1.23 -0.81 -5.11
CA MET A 32 2.34 -0.79 -6.05
C MET A 32 2.16 -1.85 -7.14
N THR A 33 2.07 -1.44 -8.39
CA THR A 33 2.13 -2.33 -9.55
C THR A 33 3.56 -2.35 -10.07
N THR A 34 4.23 -3.49 -9.96
CA THR A 34 5.63 -3.64 -10.39
C THR A 34 5.78 -3.67 -11.90
N GLY A 35 4.82 -4.28 -12.62
CA GLY A 35 4.88 -4.39 -14.07
C GLY A 35 6.23 -4.97 -14.57
N SER A 36 6.87 -4.27 -15.50
CA SER A 36 8.18 -4.57 -16.06
C SER A 36 9.34 -4.59 -15.04
N GLY A 37 9.15 -4.01 -13.85
CA GLY A 37 10.12 -4.04 -12.75
C GLY A 37 10.14 -2.73 -11.96
N ILE A 38 10.34 -2.81 -10.64
CA ILE A 38 10.50 -1.63 -9.78
C ILE A 38 11.48 -1.94 -8.65
N ILE A 39 12.44 -1.05 -8.41
CA ILE A 39 13.31 -1.11 -7.24
C ILE A 39 12.73 -0.17 -6.19
N HIS A 40 12.51 -0.70 -4.99
CA HIS A 40 12.04 0.07 -3.85
C HIS A 40 12.70 -0.41 -2.56
N GLN A 41 12.69 0.48 -1.56
CA GLN A 41 13.16 0.19 -0.21
C GLN A 41 12.19 0.81 0.80
N GLU A 42 11.77 0.00 1.78
CA GLU A 42 10.96 0.43 2.91
C GLU A 42 11.87 0.56 4.14
N GLU A 43 11.85 1.73 4.78
CA GLU A 43 12.65 2.06 5.97
C GLU A 43 11.72 2.49 7.11
N SER A 44 11.95 2.00 8.32
CA SER A 44 11.22 2.45 9.51
C SER A 44 12.19 2.73 10.65
N ASN A 45 11.91 3.77 11.44
CA ASN A 45 12.75 4.18 12.59
C ASN A 45 12.31 3.48 13.90
N GLY A 46 11.68 2.31 13.81
CA GLY A 46 11.05 1.66 14.96
C GLY A 46 10.35 0.36 14.59
N ARG A 47 9.34 -0.01 15.39
CA ARG A 47 8.52 -1.20 15.14
C ARG A 47 7.50 -0.91 14.04
N MET A 48 7.65 -1.61 12.92
CA MET A 48 6.67 -1.60 11.84
C MET A 48 5.70 -2.79 12.01
N GLY A 49 4.44 -2.48 12.33
CA GLY A 49 3.31 -3.39 12.22
C GLY A 49 2.54 -3.16 10.93
N GLY A 50 2.23 -4.23 10.21
CA GLY A 50 1.53 -4.17 8.93
C GLY A 50 1.53 -5.53 8.24
N PHE A 51 0.98 -5.57 7.04
CA PHE A 51 1.01 -6.75 6.19
C PHE A 51 1.30 -6.37 4.74
N GLN A 52 1.83 -7.33 3.98
CA GLN A 52 2.07 -7.20 2.56
C GLN A 52 1.41 -8.36 1.82
N LEU A 53 0.68 -8.04 0.75
CA LEU A 53 -0.04 -8.98 -0.10
C LEU A 53 0.49 -8.85 -1.52
N TRP A 54 0.82 -9.99 -2.13
CA TRP A 54 1.31 -10.04 -3.50
C TRP A 54 0.26 -10.70 -4.38
N VAL A 55 -0.23 -9.95 -5.36
CA VAL A 55 -1.24 -10.41 -6.32
C VAL A 55 -0.59 -10.51 -7.69
N ASN A 56 -0.79 -11.64 -8.36
CA ASN A 56 -0.21 -11.83 -9.69
C ASN A 56 -0.88 -10.91 -10.72
N LEU A 57 -0.10 -10.44 -11.71
CA LEU A 57 -0.66 -9.75 -12.87
C LEU A 57 -1.07 -10.76 -13.94
N PRO A 58 -2.18 -10.53 -14.67
CA PRO A 58 -2.45 -11.24 -15.91
C PRO A 58 -1.26 -11.18 -16.86
N SER A 59 -1.07 -12.20 -17.70
CA SER A 59 0.09 -12.31 -18.61
C SER A 59 0.31 -11.06 -19.45
N GLY A 60 -0.76 -10.50 -20.06
CA GLY A 60 -0.70 -9.30 -20.88
C GLY A 60 -0.30 -8.01 -20.13
N HIS A 61 -0.32 -8.02 -18.80
CA HIS A 61 0.01 -6.86 -17.97
C HIS A 61 1.38 -7.00 -17.29
N LYS A 62 2.11 -8.11 -17.49
CA LYS A 62 3.40 -8.34 -16.84
C LYS A 62 4.48 -7.33 -17.23
N MET A 63 4.35 -6.68 -18.38
CA MET A 63 5.33 -5.71 -18.91
C MET A 63 4.83 -4.27 -18.89
N MET A 64 3.72 -3.98 -18.20
CA MET A 64 3.24 -2.60 -18.11
C MET A 64 4.18 -1.72 -17.30
N GLU A 65 4.09 -0.40 -17.50
CA GLU A 65 4.84 0.56 -16.70
C GLU A 65 4.50 0.45 -15.21
N PRO A 66 5.50 0.56 -14.30
CA PRO A 66 5.26 0.53 -12.87
C PRO A 66 4.35 1.66 -12.41
N ARG A 67 3.51 1.39 -11.42
CA ARG A 67 2.58 2.39 -10.84
C ARG A 67 2.64 2.34 -9.32
N TYR A 68 2.58 3.51 -8.70
CA TYR A 68 2.47 3.66 -7.25
C TYR A 68 1.29 4.55 -6.93
N ARG A 69 0.44 4.10 -6.00
CA ARG A 69 -0.66 4.88 -5.44
C ARG A 69 -0.63 4.74 -3.93
N GLU A 70 -0.65 5.88 -3.28
CA GLU A 70 -0.89 5.98 -1.85
C GLU A 70 -2.40 6.14 -1.61
N VAL A 71 -2.97 5.35 -0.71
CA VAL A 71 -4.35 5.50 -0.26
C VAL A 71 -4.29 5.80 1.23
N ARG A 72 -4.57 7.05 1.57
CA ARG A 72 -4.58 7.52 2.96
C ARG A 72 -5.78 6.94 3.69
N ASN A 73 -5.68 6.86 5.01
CA ASN A 73 -6.73 6.26 5.83
C ASN A 73 -8.08 6.97 5.65
N GLU A 74 -8.07 8.29 5.47
CA GLU A 74 -9.28 9.10 5.24
C GLU A 74 -9.95 8.82 3.89
N GLN A 75 -9.23 8.19 2.95
CA GLN A 75 -9.74 7.82 1.63
C GLN A 75 -10.34 6.41 1.61
N ILE A 76 -10.25 5.66 2.72
CA ILE A 76 -10.80 4.32 2.86
C ILE A 76 -12.14 4.45 3.60
N PRO A 77 -13.29 4.45 2.91
CA PRO A 77 -14.58 4.58 3.56
C PRO A 77 -14.82 3.47 4.58
N GLU A 78 -15.28 3.87 5.76
CA GLU A 78 -15.82 2.97 6.76
C GLU A 78 -17.32 2.75 6.48
N ILE A 79 -17.69 1.49 6.30
CA ILE A 79 -19.06 1.10 6.01
C ILE A 79 -19.59 0.34 7.21
N MET A 80 -20.59 0.91 7.87
CA MET A 80 -21.33 0.26 8.95
C MET A 80 -22.29 -0.76 8.37
N ILE A 81 -22.18 -2.02 8.80
CA ILE A 81 -23.13 -3.08 8.41
C ILE A 81 -24.23 -3.21 9.45
N TYR A 82 -23.84 -3.23 10.72
CA TYR A 82 -24.72 -3.29 11.89
C TYR A 82 -24.14 -2.41 13.00
N PRO A 83 -24.94 -2.02 14.01
CA PRO A 83 -24.43 -1.32 15.18
C PRO A 83 -23.24 -2.08 15.80
N GLY A 84 -22.08 -1.44 15.85
CA GLY A 84 -20.84 -2.04 16.39
C GLY A 84 -20.03 -2.90 15.40
N PHE A 85 -20.46 -3.06 14.15
CA PHE A 85 -19.71 -3.77 13.11
C PHE A 85 -19.56 -2.94 11.84
N SER A 86 -18.31 -2.61 11.52
CA SER A 86 -17.94 -1.85 10.31
C SER A 86 -16.80 -2.53 9.56
N PHE A 87 -16.70 -2.22 8.26
CA PHE A 87 -15.55 -2.61 7.44
C PHE A 87 -15.00 -1.40 6.70
N LEU A 88 -13.68 -1.38 6.54
CA LEU A 88 -12.99 -0.38 5.72
C LEU A 88 -12.94 -0.89 4.27
N GLN A 89 -13.65 -0.23 3.36
CA GLN A 89 -13.67 -0.59 1.95
C GLN A 89 -12.69 0.28 1.16
N ASN A 90 -11.78 -0.34 0.42
CA ASN A 90 -10.98 0.37 -0.58
C ASN A 90 -11.58 0.08 -1.97
N SER A 91 -12.22 1.07 -2.59
CA SER A 91 -12.61 1.01 -4.01
C SER A 91 -11.37 1.24 -4.86
N GLY A 92 -10.69 0.13 -5.20
CA GLY A 92 -9.48 0.09 -6.03
C GLY A 92 -9.60 0.91 -7.31
#